data_AF-A0A8C9PKM8-F1
#
_entry.id   AF-A0A8C9PKM8-F1
#
_cell.length_a   1.000
_cell.length_b   1.000
_cell.length_c   1.000
_cell.angle_alpha   90.00
_cell.angle_beta   90.00
_cell.angle_gamma   90.00
#
_symmetry.space_group_name_H-M   'P 1'
#
loop_
_entity.id
_entity.type
_entity.pdbx_description
1 polymer ?
#
loop_
_entity_poly.entity_id
_entity_poly.type
_entity_poly.pdbx_seq_one_letter_code
_entity_poly.pdbx_strand_id
1 'polypeptide(L)' 'MIHSLVCPETVSRVSSVLNRNSRQFGKKYLFDQDEETCWNSDQGHRGVRPSTTLW' A
#
# COMPACT_ATOMS: atom_id res chain seq x y z
N MET A 1 13.47 -11.03 -24.70
CA MET A 1 13.35 -9.64 -24.20
C MET A 1 12.50 -9.67 -22.95
N ILE A 2 12.97 -9.09 -21.86
CA ILE A 2 12.15 -8.84 -20.66
C ILE A 2 11.49 -7.49 -20.85
N HIS A 3 10.16 -7.47 -20.90
CA HIS A 3 9.37 -6.25 -20.97
C HIS A 3 8.92 -5.89 -19.55
N SER A 4 9.00 -4.60 -19.20
CA SER A 4 8.41 -4.10 -17.95
C SER A 4 6.90 -4.35 -17.97
N LEU A 5 6.37 -4.89 -16.87
CA LEU A 5 4.94 -5.03 -16.67
C LEU A 5 4.25 -3.71 -16.29
N VAL A 6 5.04 -2.70 -15.90
CA VAL A 6 4.57 -1.36 -15.54
C VAL A 6 4.94 -0.39 -16.64
N CYS A 7 3.97 0.39 -17.09
CA CYS A 7 4.12 1.48 -18.05
C CYS A 7 3.57 2.81 -17.47
N PRO A 8 3.86 3.97 -18.09
CA PRO A 8 3.36 5.27 -17.60
C PRO A 8 1.83 5.37 -17.48
N GLU A 9 1.08 4.53 -18.20
CA GLU A 9 -0.38 4.48 -18.16
C GLU A 9 -0.92 3.56 -17.05
N THR A 10 -0.03 2.89 -16.31
CA THR A 10 -0.41 1.96 -15.26
C THR A 10 -1.09 2.70 -14.11
N VAL A 11 -2.40 2.54 -13.98
CA VAL A 11 -3.16 3.10 -12.86
C VAL A 11 -3.22 2.10 -11.71
N SER A 12 -2.59 2.44 -10.59
CA SER A 12 -2.66 1.66 -9.35
C SER A 12 -3.63 2.27 -8.32
N ARG A 13 -4.27 1.40 -7.53
CA ARG A 13 -5.11 1.74 -6.37
C ARG A 13 -4.55 1.03 -5.14
N VAL A 14 -4.45 1.76 -4.04
CA VAL A 14 -4.02 1.24 -2.74
C VAL A 14 -5.19 1.36 -1.76
N SER A 15 -5.37 0.36 -0.90
CA SER A 15 -6.51 0.30 0.04
C SER A 15 -6.30 1.15 1.29
N SER A 16 -5.04 1.39 1.67
CA SER A 16 -4.67 2.20 2.84
C SER A 16 -3.30 2.84 2.64
N VAL A 17 -2.97 3.81 3.49
CA VAL A 17 -1.64 4.40 3.62
C VAL A 17 -1.35 4.60 5.10
N LEU A 18 -0.09 4.41 5.50
CA LEU A 18 0.37 4.53 6.89
C LEU A 18 -0.09 5.85 7.51
N ASN A 19 -0.71 5.78 8.69
CA ASN A 19 -1.22 6.95 9.43
C ASN A 19 -2.17 7.85 8.61
N ARG A 20 -2.80 7.30 7.55
CA ARG A 20 -3.60 8.06 6.57
C ARG A 20 -2.83 9.20 5.87
N ASN A 21 -1.50 9.17 5.93
CA ASN A 21 -0.63 10.20 5.38
C ASN A 21 -0.29 9.91 3.91
N SER A 22 -1.20 10.29 3.02
CA SER A 22 -1.02 10.16 1.57
C SER A 22 0.06 11.08 1.00
N ARG A 23 0.48 12.11 1.75
CA ARG A 23 1.54 13.03 1.32
C ARG A 23 2.92 12.40 1.38
N GLN A 24 3.20 11.58 2.40
CA GLN A 24 4.50 10.91 2.59
C GLN A 24 4.50 9.43 2.19
N PHE A 25 3.34 8.74 2.21
CA PHE A 25 3.27 7.30 1.95
C PHE A 25 2.24 6.93 0.86
N GLY A 26 1.86 7.90 0.02
CA GLY A 26 0.87 7.70 -1.04
C GLY A 26 1.36 6.87 -2.23
N LYS A 27 0.42 6.39 -3.06
CA LYS A 27 0.69 5.54 -4.24
C LYS A 27 1.62 6.16 -5.30
N LYS A 28 1.84 7.47 -5.27
CA LYS A 28 2.79 8.14 -6.19
C LYS A 28 4.22 7.63 -5.99
N TYR A 29 4.54 7.19 -4.77
CA TYR A 29 5.83 6.65 -4.35
C TYR A 29 6.00 5.14 -4.68
N LEU A 30 5.16 4.58 -5.56
CA LEU A 30 5.34 3.22 -6.08
C LEU A 30 6.20 3.20 -7.36
N PHE A 31 6.21 4.30 -8.11
CA PHE A 31 6.74 4.35 -9.47
C PHE A 31 7.53 5.63 -9.76
N ASP A 32 7.93 6.40 -8.74
CA ASP A 32 8.67 7.64 -8.87
C ASP A 32 10.20 7.45 -9.00
N GLN A 33 10.68 6.19 -8.95
CA GLN A 33 12.09 5.82 -9.11
C GLN A 33 13.02 6.42 -8.03
N ASP A 34 12.46 6.83 -6.91
CA ASP A 34 13.20 7.34 -5.76
C ASP A 34 13.27 6.25 -4.69
N GLU A 35 14.48 5.80 -4.35
CA GLU A 35 14.69 4.74 -3.34
C GLU A 35 14.42 5.22 -1.90
N GLU A 36 14.39 6.53 -1.68
CA GLU A 36 14.11 7.14 -0.38
C GLU A 36 12.61 7.31 -0.10
N THR A 37 11.77 7.10 -1.12
CA THR A 37 10.31 7.16 -0.99
C THR A 37 9.69 5.78 -1.12
N CYS A 38 8.54 5.61 -0.48
CA CYS A 38 7.77 4.37 -0.64
C CYS A 38 6.28 4.58 -0.38
N TRP A 39 5.47 3.68 -0.93
CA TRP A 39 4.15 3.43 -0.39
C TRP A 39 4.23 2.51 0.83
N ASN A 40 3.47 2.82 1.89
CA ASN A 40 3.40 2.01 3.10
C ASN A 40 1.93 1.82 3.52
N SER A 41 1.50 0.57 3.75
CA SER A 41 0.14 0.24 4.19
C SER A 41 -0.09 0.58 5.66
N ASP A 42 -1.33 0.94 6.02
CA ASP A 42 -1.70 1.06 7.43
C ASP A 42 -1.74 -0.33 8.07
N GLN A 43 -1.14 -0.49 9.27
CA GLN A 43 -1.06 -1.81 9.92
C GLN A 43 -2.41 -2.32 10.45
N GLY A 44 -3.43 -1.45 10.51
CA GLY A 44 -4.72 -1.77 11.10
C GLY A 44 -4.58 -2.19 12.57
N HIS A 45 -5.70 -2.26 13.28
CA HIS A 45 -5.67 -2.84 14.61
C HIS A 45 -5.82 -4.36 14.49
N ARG A 46 -4.75 -5.12 14.78
CA ARG A 46 -4.88 -6.56 15.07
C ARG A 46 -5.50 -6.71 16.46
N GLY A 47 -6.76 -6.31 16.59
CA GLY A 47 -7.57 -6.71 17.71
C GLY A 47 -7.67 -8.23 17.68
N VAL A 48 -7.25 -8.88 18.77
CA VAL A 48 -7.63 -10.27 19.01
C VAL A 48 -9.15 -10.32 18.90
N ARG A 49 -9.64 -10.94 17.82
CA ARG A 49 -11.05 -11.31 17.75
C ARG A 49 -11.29 -12.21 18.95
N PRO A 50 -12.16 -11.84 19.91
CA PRO A 50 -12.58 -12.80 20.91
C PRO A 50 -13.14 -13.98 20.13
N SER A 51 -12.61 -15.18 20.36
CA SER A 51 -13.06 -16.40 19.69
C SER A 51 -14.56 -16.57 19.91
N THR A 52 -15.37 -16.04 18.99
CA THR A 52 -16.81 -16.32 18.92
C THR A 52 -16.96 -17.50 17.98
N THR A 53 -16.40 -18.63 18.40
CA THR A 53 -16.96 -19.92 18.04
C THR A 53 -17.93 -20.26 19.17
N LEU A 54 -19.11 -19.66 19.12
CA LEU A 54 -20.30 -20.28 19.68
C LEU A 54 -20.88 -21.08 18.53
N TRP A 55 -20.85 -22.41 18.67
CA TRP A 55 -21.69 -23.31 17.89
C TRP A 55 -23.16 -22.98 18.13
#